data_AF-A0A3S4FYF4-F1
#
_entry.id   AF-A0A3S4FYF4-F1
#
_cell.length_a   1.000
_cell.length_b   1.000
_cell.length_c   1.000
_cell.angle_alpha   90.00
_cell.angle_beta   90.00
_cell.angle_gamma   90.00
#
_symmetry.space_group_name_H-M   'P 1'
#
loop_
_entity.id
_entity.type
_entity.pdbx_description
1 polymer ?
#
loop_
_entity_poly.entity_id
_entity_poly.type
_entity_poly.pdbx_seq_one_letter_code
_entity_poly.pdbx_strand_id
1 'polypeptide(L)'
;MALIGHRIAHGGELFTQSVIITDEVIDNIRRVSPLAPLHNYANLSGIDAARHLFPGVRQVAVFDTSFHQTLAPEAYLYGLPWEYFSSLGVRRYGFHGTSHRYVSRRAYELLDLDEKNSGLIVAHLGNGASICAVRNGQSVDTSMGMTPLEGLMMGTRSGDVDFGAMAWIAKETGQTLSDLERVVNKESGLLGISGLSSDLRILEKAWHEGHERARLAIKTFVHRIARHIAGHAASLHRLDGIIFTGGIGEIQY
;
A
#
# COMPACT_ATOMS: atom_id res chain seq x y z
N MET A 1 -24.24 -19.20 -7.82
CA MET A 1 -23.24 -18.11 -7.66
C MET A 1 -23.65 -16.97 -8.58
N ALA A 2 -23.89 -15.76 -8.05
CA ALA A 2 -24.43 -14.64 -8.84
C ALA A 2 -23.37 -13.65 -9.35
N LEU A 3 -22.24 -13.53 -8.65
CA LEU A 3 -21.14 -12.60 -8.96
C LEU A 3 -19.78 -13.23 -8.61
N ILE A 4 -18.73 -12.79 -9.30
CA ILE A 4 -17.32 -13.07 -8.96
C ILE A 4 -16.57 -11.74 -8.85
N GLY A 5 -15.85 -11.53 -7.75
CA GLY A 5 -14.99 -10.36 -7.56
C GLY A 5 -13.51 -10.73 -7.66
N HIS A 6 -12.77 -9.97 -8.46
CA HIS A 6 -11.33 -10.11 -8.64
C HIS A 6 -10.61 -8.94 -8.01
N ARG A 7 -9.71 -9.20 -7.07
CA ARG A 7 -8.79 -8.19 -6.57
C ARG A 7 -7.66 -8.00 -7.58
N ILE A 8 -7.47 -6.77 -8.04
CA ILE A 8 -6.41 -6.37 -8.97
C ILE A 8 -5.43 -5.46 -8.22
N ALA A 9 -4.15 -5.78 -8.26
CA ALA A 9 -3.15 -5.03 -7.52
C ALA A 9 -2.99 -3.59 -8.05
N HIS A 10 -2.94 -3.41 -9.37
CA HIS A 10 -2.65 -2.11 -9.97
C HIS A 10 -3.61 -1.76 -11.10
N GLY A 11 -4.35 -0.65 -10.96
CA GLY A 11 -5.26 -0.11 -11.98
C GLY A 11 -4.66 1.01 -12.83
N GLY A 12 -3.46 1.50 -12.48
CA GLY A 12 -2.89 2.68 -13.12
C GLY A 12 -3.81 3.89 -12.93
N GLU A 13 -3.78 4.81 -13.89
CA GLU A 13 -4.70 5.96 -13.95
C GLU A 13 -6.03 5.61 -14.63
N LEU A 14 -6.12 4.44 -15.24
CA LEU A 14 -7.28 4.04 -16.05
C LEU A 14 -8.51 3.69 -15.20
N PHE A 15 -8.29 3.24 -13.96
CA PHE A 15 -9.37 2.71 -13.11
C PHE A 15 -9.47 3.50 -11.80
N THR A 16 -10.47 4.39 -11.74
CA THR A 16 -10.81 5.20 -10.55
C THR A 16 -11.86 4.53 -9.65
N GLN A 17 -12.47 3.43 -10.10
CA GLN A 17 -13.48 2.67 -9.36
C GLN A 17 -13.48 1.19 -9.80
N SER A 18 -14.23 0.35 -9.08
CA SER A 18 -14.48 -1.03 -9.50
C SER A 18 -15.32 -1.09 -10.76
N VAL A 19 -15.05 -2.04 -11.66
CA VAL A 19 -15.73 -2.15 -12.97
C VAL A 19 -16.15 -3.58 -13.28
N ILE A 20 -17.22 -3.72 -14.07
CA ILE A 20 -17.59 -5.02 -14.65
C ILE A 20 -16.51 -5.42 -15.66
N ILE A 21 -16.06 -6.68 -15.60
CA ILE A 21 -15.02 -7.19 -16.49
C ILE A 21 -15.61 -7.40 -17.89
N THR A 22 -15.00 -6.75 -18.88
CA THR A 22 -15.17 -6.92 -20.32
C THR A 22 -13.81 -7.17 -20.96
N ASP A 23 -13.77 -7.49 -22.26
CA ASP A 23 -12.50 -7.65 -22.98
C ASP A 23 -11.66 -6.35 -22.96
N GLU A 24 -12.31 -5.19 -23.10
CA GLU A 24 -11.68 -3.88 -22.95
C GLU A 24 -11.04 -3.69 -21.57
N VAL A 25 -11.73 -4.10 -20.49
CA VAL A 25 -11.19 -4.01 -19.13
C VAL A 25 -9.95 -4.91 -18.99
N ILE A 26 -9.97 -6.12 -19.55
CA ILE A 26 -8.82 -7.03 -19.52
C ILE A 26 -7.64 -6.43 -20.27
N ASP A 27 -7.87 -5.84 -21.45
CA ASP A 27 -6.81 -5.17 -22.22
C ASP A 27 -6.24 -3.96 -21.48
N ASN A 28 -7.09 -3.17 -20.84
CA ASN A 28 -6.66 -2.05 -20.01
C ASN A 28 -5.88 -2.52 -18.76
N ILE A 29 -6.25 -3.64 -18.12
CA ILE A 29 -5.45 -4.26 -17.05
C ILE A 29 -4.08 -4.68 -17.58
N ARG A 30 -4.02 -5.32 -18.77
CA ARG A 30 -2.76 -5.72 -19.41
C ARG A 30 -1.85 -4.52 -19.68
N ARG A 31 -2.41 -3.39 -20.12
CA ARG A 31 -1.66 -2.14 -20.37
C ARG A 31 -0.98 -1.58 -19.12
N VAL A 32 -1.61 -1.73 -17.95
CA VAL A 32 -1.06 -1.24 -16.67
C VAL A 32 -0.26 -2.30 -15.91
N SER A 33 -0.27 -3.56 -16.35
CA SER A 33 0.52 -4.65 -15.74
C SER A 33 2.02 -4.39 -15.60
N PRO A 34 2.70 -3.67 -16.51
CA PRO A 34 4.12 -3.31 -16.32
C PRO A 34 4.40 -2.52 -15.03
N LEU A 35 3.40 -1.87 -14.44
CA LEU A 35 3.53 -1.15 -13.16
C LEU A 35 3.55 -2.10 -11.94
N ALA A 36 3.05 -3.33 -12.10
CA ALA A 36 3.03 -4.35 -11.05
C ALA A 36 3.16 -5.77 -11.64
N PRO A 37 4.29 -6.09 -12.30
CA PRO A 37 4.41 -7.29 -13.14
C PRO A 37 4.20 -8.58 -12.33
N LEU A 38 4.72 -8.66 -11.11
CA LEU A 38 4.57 -9.86 -10.28
C LEU A 38 3.13 -10.11 -9.79
N HIS A 39 2.25 -9.11 -9.85
CA HIS A 39 0.91 -9.19 -9.28
C HIS A 39 -0.19 -9.17 -10.35
N ASN A 40 -0.15 -8.20 -11.28
CA ASN A 40 -1.21 -8.04 -12.26
C ASN A 40 -1.32 -9.23 -13.23
N TYR A 41 -0.20 -9.85 -13.64
CA TYR A 41 -0.26 -11.04 -14.49
C TYR A 41 -0.89 -12.23 -13.77
N ALA A 42 -0.60 -12.42 -12.47
CA ALA A 42 -1.28 -13.44 -11.67
C ALA A 42 -2.78 -13.13 -11.51
N ASN A 43 -3.15 -11.85 -11.37
CA ASN A 43 -4.56 -11.43 -11.33
C ASN A 43 -5.28 -11.72 -12.66
N LEU A 44 -4.63 -11.44 -13.79
CA LEU A 44 -5.16 -11.74 -15.13
C LEU A 44 -5.37 -13.24 -15.34
N SER A 45 -4.42 -14.09 -14.92
CA SER A 45 -4.60 -15.54 -14.97
C SER A 45 -5.81 -16.00 -14.16
N GLY A 46 -6.07 -15.37 -13.00
CA GLY A 46 -7.27 -15.61 -12.19
C GLY A 46 -8.56 -15.21 -12.91
N ILE A 47 -8.57 -14.06 -13.59
CA ILE A 47 -9.69 -13.61 -14.42
C ILE A 47 -9.95 -14.61 -15.55
N ASP A 48 -8.91 -14.99 -16.28
CA ASP A 48 -9.01 -15.90 -17.41
C ASP A 48 -9.58 -17.26 -16.97
N ALA A 49 -9.05 -17.85 -15.89
CA ALA A 49 -9.56 -19.10 -15.33
C ALA A 49 -11.04 -18.98 -14.91
N ALA A 50 -11.41 -17.91 -14.21
CA ALA A 50 -12.78 -17.71 -13.77
C ALA A 50 -13.77 -17.48 -14.93
N ARG A 51 -13.36 -16.80 -16.01
CA ARG A 51 -14.20 -16.63 -17.21
C ARG A 51 -14.46 -17.94 -17.93
N HIS A 52 -13.48 -18.84 -17.99
CA HIS A 52 -13.66 -20.18 -18.58
C HIS A 52 -14.58 -21.06 -17.73
N LEU A 53 -14.42 -21.05 -16.40
CA LEU A 53 -15.22 -21.89 -15.49
C LEU A 53 -16.64 -21.37 -15.30
N PHE A 54 -16.87 -20.06 -15.44
CA PHE A 54 -18.15 -19.42 -15.13
C PHE A 54 -18.61 -18.40 -16.20
N PRO A 55 -18.82 -18.81 -17.46
CA PRO A 55 -19.07 -17.90 -18.59
C PRO A 55 -20.38 -17.10 -18.51
N GLY A 56 -21.36 -17.54 -17.71
CA GLY A 56 -22.63 -16.82 -17.49
C GLY A 56 -22.68 -15.95 -16.23
N VAL A 57 -21.61 -15.93 -15.42
CA VAL A 57 -21.58 -15.18 -14.15
C VAL A 57 -20.92 -13.83 -14.38
N ARG A 58 -21.58 -12.74 -13.95
CA ARG A 58 -21.02 -11.39 -14.03
C ARG A 58 -19.80 -11.29 -13.11
N GLN A 59 -18.69 -10.79 -13.65
CA GLN A 59 -17.42 -10.64 -12.93
C GLN A 59 -17.04 -9.17 -12.81
N VAL A 60 -16.40 -8.81 -11.69
CA VAL A 60 -16.03 -7.43 -11.35
C VAL A 60 -14.56 -7.38 -10.96
N ALA A 61 -13.84 -6.38 -11.46
CA ALA A 61 -12.48 -6.06 -11.03
C ALA A 61 -12.51 -4.95 -9.97
N VAL A 62 -11.80 -5.18 -8.86
CA VAL A 62 -11.66 -4.24 -7.74
C VAL A 62 -10.19 -3.93 -7.55
N PHE A 63 -9.81 -2.68 -7.76
CA PHE A 63 -8.41 -2.26 -7.83
C PHE A 63 -7.93 -1.66 -6.51
N ASP A 64 -6.80 -2.14 -6.01
CA ASP A 64 -6.14 -1.62 -4.81
C ASP A 64 -5.71 -0.15 -4.93
N THR A 65 -5.52 0.36 -6.15
CA THR A 65 -5.11 1.75 -6.44
C THR A 65 -6.27 2.71 -6.63
N SER A 66 -7.49 2.21 -6.89
CA SER A 66 -8.61 3.04 -7.36
C SER A 66 -9.04 4.13 -6.38
N PHE A 67 -9.08 3.81 -5.08
CA PHE A 67 -9.48 4.76 -4.04
C PHE A 67 -8.55 5.98 -3.95
N HIS A 68 -7.30 5.85 -4.39
CA HIS A 68 -6.28 6.89 -4.31
C HIS A 68 -6.21 7.76 -5.57
N GLN A 69 -7.05 7.51 -6.59
CA GLN A 69 -7.10 8.35 -7.79
C GLN A 69 -7.67 9.76 -7.55
N THR A 70 -8.14 10.05 -6.33
CA THR A 70 -8.56 11.39 -5.90
C THR A 70 -7.40 12.25 -5.37
N LEU A 71 -6.18 11.73 -5.31
CA LEU A 71 -4.98 12.51 -4.95
C LEU A 71 -4.76 13.66 -5.96
N ALA A 72 -4.45 14.85 -5.45
CA ALA A 72 -4.07 16.00 -6.26
C ALA A 72 -2.62 15.85 -6.79
N PRO A 73 -2.23 16.54 -7.87
CA PRO A 73 -0.87 16.49 -8.43
C PRO A 73 0.25 16.65 -7.43
N GLU A 74 0.12 17.61 -6.50
CA GLU A 74 1.07 17.86 -5.43
C GLU A 74 1.25 16.68 -4.45
N ALA A 75 0.29 15.76 -4.37
CA ALA A 75 0.35 14.57 -3.52
C ALA A 75 0.83 13.32 -4.26
N TYR A 76 0.76 13.29 -5.60
CA TYR A 76 1.16 12.10 -6.37
C TYR A 76 2.43 12.24 -7.21
N LEU A 77 2.86 13.46 -7.53
CA LEU A 77 4.07 13.67 -8.30
C LEU A 77 5.31 13.45 -7.42
N TYR A 78 6.31 12.76 -7.97
CA TYR A 78 7.65 12.74 -7.40
C TYR A 78 8.45 13.93 -7.91
N GLY A 79 9.48 14.34 -7.16
CA GLY A 79 10.47 15.35 -7.57
C GLY A 79 11.45 14.85 -8.62
N LEU A 80 10.96 14.19 -9.67
CA LEU A 80 11.73 13.65 -10.79
C LEU A 80 11.48 14.49 -12.06
N PRO A 81 12.32 14.37 -13.11
CA PRO A 81 12.02 14.94 -14.42
C PRO A 81 10.62 14.59 -14.91
N TRP A 82 9.93 15.58 -15.50
CA TRP A 82 8.51 15.50 -15.87
C TRP A 82 8.20 14.35 -16.83
N GLU A 83 9.15 14.02 -17.70
CA GLU A 83 9.04 12.99 -18.72
C GLU A 83 8.78 11.60 -18.11
N TYR A 84 9.31 11.32 -16.92
CA TYR A 84 9.04 10.07 -16.22
C TYR A 84 7.56 9.95 -15.83
N PHE A 85 6.93 11.05 -15.44
CA PHE A 85 5.49 11.08 -15.21
C PHE A 85 4.72 11.00 -16.53
N SER A 86 4.94 11.94 -17.45
CA SER A 86 4.10 12.07 -18.65
C SER A 86 4.22 10.93 -19.64
N SER A 87 5.38 10.28 -19.74
CA SER A 87 5.65 9.23 -20.73
C SER A 87 5.65 7.83 -20.15
N LEU A 88 6.02 7.67 -18.87
CA LEU A 88 6.10 6.35 -18.22
C LEU A 88 5.07 6.14 -17.11
N GLY A 89 4.32 7.18 -16.72
CA GLY A 89 3.34 7.10 -15.64
C GLY A 89 3.97 6.92 -14.25
N VAL A 90 5.21 7.40 -14.05
CA VAL A 90 5.88 7.37 -12.74
C VAL A 90 5.23 8.39 -11.81
N ARG A 91 4.46 7.89 -10.85
CA ARG A 91 3.74 8.66 -9.83
C ARG A 91 3.42 7.79 -8.64
N ARG A 92 2.96 8.40 -7.55
CA ARG A 92 2.27 7.70 -6.47
C ARG A 92 0.94 7.14 -6.99
N TYR A 93 0.73 5.85 -6.74
CA TYR A 93 -0.57 5.20 -6.93
C TYR A 93 -1.20 4.81 -5.58
N GLY A 94 -0.40 4.32 -4.65
CA GLY A 94 -0.87 3.81 -3.36
C GLY A 94 -1.62 2.48 -3.47
N PHE A 95 -1.61 1.71 -2.38
CA PHE A 95 -2.28 0.40 -2.30
C PHE A 95 -3.03 0.27 -0.98
N HIS A 96 -3.70 -0.88 -0.80
CA HIS A 96 -4.72 -1.08 0.23
C HIS A 96 -5.94 -0.16 0.08
N GLY A 97 -6.19 0.41 -1.12
CA GLY A 97 -7.32 1.30 -1.36
C GLY A 97 -8.67 0.67 -1.05
N THR A 98 -8.85 -0.64 -1.29
CA THR A 98 -10.06 -1.37 -0.89
C THR A 98 -10.26 -1.36 0.62
N SER A 99 -9.19 -1.55 1.41
CA SER A 99 -9.24 -1.52 2.87
C SER A 99 -9.47 -0.11 3.39
N HIS A 100 -8.69 0.88 2.91
CA HIS A 100 -8.84 2.28 3.29
C HIS A 100 -10.25 2.82 2.99
N ARG A 101 -10.79 2.47 1.81
CA ARG A 101 -12.18 2.79 1.45
C ARG A 101 -13.17 2.14 2.40
N TYR A 102 -13.05 0.84 2.67
CA TYR A 102 -13.97 0.14 3.57
C TYR A 102 -13.93 0.73 4.99
N VAL A 103 -12.73 0.88 5.54
CA VAL A 103 -12.54 1.30 6.94
C VAL A 103 -12.95 2.75 7.15
N SER A 104 -12.66 3.66 6.21
CA SER A 104 -13.17 5.04 6.31
C SER A 104 -14.69 5.09 6.32
N ARG A 105 -15.38 4.24 5.54
CA ARG A 105 -16.86 4.15 5.58
C ARG A 105 -17.37 3.66 6.93
N ARG A 106 -16.75 2.62 7.49
CA ARG A 106 -17.08 2.13 8.84
C ARG A 106 -16.82 3.18 9.91
N ALA A 107 -15.77 3.99 9.75
CA ALA A 107 -15.42 5.04 10.69
C ALA A 107 -16.48 6.15 10.74
N TYR A 108 -17.09 6.55 9.61
CA TYR A 108 -18.18 7.53 9.63
C TYR A 108 -19.36 7.06 10.48
N GLU A 109 -19.74 5.79 10.37
CA GLU A 109 -20.80 5.22 11.19
C GLU A 109 -20.40 5.09 12.67
N LEU A 110 -19.17 4.64 12.94
CA LEU A 110 -18.71 4.38 14.31
C LEU A 110 -18.49 5.66 15.12
N LEU A 111 -17.96 6.71 14.48
CA LEU A 111 -17.66 7.99 15.12
C LEU A 111 -18.78 9.03 14.95
N ASP A 112 -19.89 8.67 14.32
CA ASP A 112 -21.01 9.56 14.00
C ASP A 112 -20.55 10.85 13.30
N LEU A 113 -19.74 10.70 12.25
CA LEU A 113 -19.16 11.81 11.49
C LEU A 113 -19.91 12.05 10.18
N ASP A 114 -20.13 13.33 9.85
CA ASP A 114 -20.53 13.72 8.49
C ASP A 114 -19.36 13.51 7.52
N GLU A 115 -19.49 12.51 6.67
CA GLU A 115 -18.51 12.20 5.61
C GLU A 115 -18.13 13.43 4.78
N LYS A 116 -19.04 14.38 4.54
CA LYS A 116 -18.75 15.55 3.68
C LYS A 116 -17.97 16.65 4.39
N ASN A 117 -17.78 16.54 5.71
CA ASN A 117 -17.06 17.49 6.54
C ASN A 117 -16.26 16.75 7.62
N SER A 118 -15.30 15.93 7.19
CA SER A 118 -14.52 15.07 8.08
C SER A 118 -13.06 14.94 7.62
N GLY A 119 -12.15 14.68 8.56
CA GLY A 119 -10.78 14.26 8.27
C GLY A 119 -10.36 13.05 9.10
N LEU A 120 -9.97 11.98 8.42
CA LEU A 120 -9.53 10.74 9.03
C LEU A 120 -8.12 10.36 8.59
N ILE A 121 -7.38 9.71 9.47
CA ILE A 121 -6.17 8.96 9.12
C ILE A 121 -6.46 7.49 9.32
N VAL A 122 -6.25 6.68 8.29
CA VAL A 122 -6.38 5.22 8.36
C VAL A 122 -5.00 4.60 8.31
N ALA A 123 -4.65 3.84 9.34
CA ALA A 123 -3.42 3.06 9.45
C ALA A 123 -3.73 1.58 9.21
N HIS A 124 -3.54 1.12 7.97
CA HIS A 124 -3.61 -0.29 7.65
C HIS A 124 -2.28 -0.95 7.99
N LEU A 125 -2.24 -1.70 9.09
CA LEU A 125 -1.04 -2.35 9.60
C LEU A 125 -1.18 -3.87 9.46
N GLY A 126 -0.43 -4.45 8.54
CA GLY A 126 -0.27 -5.89 8.38
C GLY A 126 1.16 -6.21 7.94
N ASN A 127 1.36 -7.36 7.29
CA ASN A 127 2.69 -7.69 6.73
C ASN A 127 3.12 -6.68 5.63
N GLY A 128 2.15 -6.14 4.89
CA GLY A 128 2.28 -4.85 4.22
C GLY A 128 1.54 -3.78 5.03
N ALA A 129 2.10 -2.58 5.12
CA ALA A 129 1.52 -1.51 5.93
C ALA A 129 1.45 -0.19 5.14
N SER A 130 0.33 0.54 5.25
CA SER A 130 0.20 1.87 4.66
C SER A 130 -0.70 2.80 5.48
N ILE A 131 -0.42 4.10 5.39
CA ILE A 131 -1.26 5.17 5.92
C ILE A 131 -2.05 5.80 4.78
N CYS A 132 -3.28 6.24 5.03
CA CYS A 132 -4.08 7.04 4.11
C CYS A 132 -4.75 8.21 4.85
N ALA A 133 -4.64 9.41 4.29
CA ALA A 133 -5.43 10.57 4.70
C ALA A 133 -6.73 10.59 3.90
N VAL A 134 -7.86 10.61 4.60
CA VAL A 134 -9.19 10.66 4.00
C VAL A 134 -9.86 11.97 4.41
N ARG A 135 -10.04 12.87 3.44
CA ARG A 135 -10.70 14.17 3.61
C ARG A 135 -12.03 14.16 2.88
N ASN A 136 -13.10 14.45 3.60
CA ASN A 136 -14.46 14.51 3.09
C ASN A 136 -14.83 13.28 2.23
N GLY A 137 -14.56 12.07 2.73
CA GLY A 137 -14.86 10.82 2.00
C GLY A 137 -13.81 10.35 0.98
N GLN A 138 -12.83 11.19 0.63
CA GLN A 138 -11.87 10.94 -0.46
C GLN A 138 -10.42 10.80 0.04
N SER A 139 -9.64 9.93 -0.59
CA SER A 139 -8.21 9.84 -0.34
C SER A 139 -7.51 11.12 -0.82
N VAL A 140 -6.74 11.77 0.03
CA VAL A 140 -5.96 12.96 -0.33
C VAL A 140 -4.46 12.77 -0.16
N ASP A 141 -4.04 11.72 0.53
CA ASP A 141 -2.64 11.29 0.64
C ASP A 141 -2.56 9.80 1.01
N THR A 142 -1.46 9.12 0.66
CA THR A 142 -1.21 7.71 1.00
C THR A 142 0.27 7.36 0.99
N SER A 143 0.71 6.51 1.92
CA SER A 143 2.15 6.34 2.17
C SER A 143 2.85 5.48 1.12
N MET A 144 2.14 4.53 0.50
CA MET A 144 2.72 3.72 -0.57
C MET A 144 2.79 4.49 -1.88
N GLY A 145 3.78 4.15 -2.69
CA GLY A 145 4.21 4.92 -3.84
C GLY A 145 3.67 4.43 -5.17
N MET A 146 4.54 4.51 -6.18
CA MET A 146 4.38 3.76 -7.42
C MET A 146 4.27 2.26 -7.16
N THR A 147 5.02 1.77 -6.17
CA THR A 147 5.05 0.37 -5.75
C THR A 147 4.69 0.24 -4.27
N PRO A 148 4.35 -0.97 -3.80
CA PRO A 148 4.06 -1.22 -2.37
C PRO A 148 5.28 -1.18 -1.44
N LEU A 149 6.42 -0.65 -1.89
CA LEU A 149 7.68 -0.59 -1.13
C LEU A 149 7.81 0.71 -0.31
N GLU A 150 7.36 1.85 -0.86
CA GLU A 150 7.47 3.17 -0.21
C GLU A 150 6.60 3.26 1.05
N GLY A 151 6.98 4.15 1.98
CA GLY A 151 6.20 4.52 3.14
C GLY A 151 6.69 3.83 4.40
N LEU A 152 5.77 3.15 5.08
CA LEU A 152 6.06 2.47 6.33
C LEU A 152 7.11 1.37 6.14
N MET A 153 8.00 1.22 7.11
CA MET A 153 8.73 -0.04 7.27
C MET A 153 7.72 -1.15 7.55
N MET A 154 7.89 -2.34 6.99
CA MET A 154 6.90 -3.43 7.09
C MET A 154 7.55 -4.73 7.58
N GLY A 155 6.89 -5.89 7.40
CA GLY A 155 7.44 -7.18 7.82
C GLY A 155 8.78 -7.51 7.17
N THR A 156 8.84 -7.48 5.84
CA THR A 156 10.07 -7.75 5.05
C THR A 156 10.48 -6.60 4.14
N ARG A 157 9.67 -5.53 4.08
CA ARG A 157 9.89 -4.36 3.22
C ARG A 157 10.54 -3.23 3.99
N SER A 158 11.48 -2.53 3.36
CA SER A 158 12.21 -1.41 3.98
C SER A 158 11.32 -0.23 4.36
N GLY A 159 10.30 0.08 3.55
CA GLY A 159 9.68 1.40 3.60
C GLY A 159 10.61 2.45 2.99
N ASP A 160 10.43 3.72 3.40
CA ASP A 160 11.28 4.81 2.93
C ASP A 160 12.75 4.56 3.22
N VAL A 161 13.55 4.66 2.17
CA VAL A 161 15.00 4.47 2.19
C VAL A 161 15.65 5.52 1.29
N ASP A 162 16.77 6.07 1.74
CA ASP A 162 17.53 7.04 0.96
C ASP A 162 18.13 6.37 -0.29
N PHE A 163 17.80 6.90 -1.48
CA PHE A 163 18.35 6.41 -2.73
C PHE A 163 19.88 6.57 -2.81
N GLY A 164 20.45 7.61 -2.18
CA GLY A 164 21.90 7.79 -2.06
C GLY A 164 22.56 6.67 -1.26
N ALA A 165 21.95 6.28 -0.13
CA ALA A 165 22.38 5.11 0.65
C ALA A 165 22.29 3.81 -0.16
N MET A 166 21.20 3.60 -0.92
CA MET A 166 21.06 2.43 -1.80
C MET A 166 22.13 2.38 -2.89
N ALA A 167 22.42 3.53 -3.52
CA ALA A 167 23.46 3.63 -4.53
C ALA A 167 24.87 3.42 -3.96
N TRP A 168 25.11 3.85 -2.72
CA TRP A 168 26.37 3.58 -2.01
C TRP A 168 26.52 2.09 -1.70
N ILE A 169 25.50 1.43 -1.15
CA ILE A 169 25.53 -0.02 -0.89
C ILE A 169 25.84 -0.80 -2.16
N ALA A 170 25.17 -0.48 -3.28
CA ALA A 170 25.44 -1.12 -4.58
C ALA A 170 26.92 -1.06 -4.98
N LYS A 171 27.55 0.11 -4.80
CA LYS A 171 28.95 0.33 -5.15
C LYS A 171 29.90 -0.46 -4.24
N GLU A 172 29.62 -0.47 -2.94
CA GLU A 172 30.48 -1.13 -1.95
C GLU A 172 30.38 -2.66 -1.98
N THR A 173 29.20 -3.20 -2.25
CA THR A 173 28.96 -4.65 -2.24
C THR A 173 28.97 -5.29 -3.64
N GLY A 174 29.06 -4.47 -4.69
CA GLY A 174 28.94 -4.92 -6.08
C GLY A 174 27.55 -5.45 -6.45
N GLN A 175 26.52 -5.14 -5.66
CA GLN A 175 25.15 -5.57 -5.89
C GLN A 175 24.48 -4.79 -7.02
N THR A 176 23.66 -5.47 -7.82
CA THR A 176 22.83 -4.85 -8.85
C THR A 176 21.54 -4.27 -8.27
N LEU A 177 20.79 -3.49 -9.06
CA LEU A 177 19.46 -3.02 -8.65
C LEU A 177 18.49 -4.18 -8.40
N SER A 178 18.62 -5.31 -9.12
CA SER A 178 17.79 -6.50 -8.90
C SER A 178 18.11 -7.17 -7.55
N ASP A 179 19.40 -7.26 -7.21
CA ASP A 179 19.82 -7.76 -5.89
C ASP A 179 19.28 -6.88 -4.77
N LEU A 180 19.37 -5.56 -4.93
CA LEU A 180 18.86 -4.60 -3.96
C LEU A 180 17.34 -4.64 -3.89
N GLU A 181 16.63 -4.81 -5.01
CA GLU A 181 15.18 -4.96 -5.04
C GLU A 181 14.73 -6.18 -4.21
N ARG A 182 15.44 -7.30 -4.33
CA ARG A 182 15.22 -8.47 -3.48
C ARG A 182 15.44 -8.13 -2.00
N VAL A 183 16.57 -7.49 -1.66
CA VAL A 183 16.89 -7.12 -0.27
C VAL A 183 15.82 -6.23 0.33
N VAL A 184 15.43 -5.15 -0.35
CA VAL A 184 14.47 -4.17 0.16
C VAL A 184 13.04 -4.72 0.24
N ASN A 185 12.72 -5.77 -0.51
CA ASN A 185 11.39 -6.41 -0.46
C ASN A 185 11.30 -7.63 0.47
N LYS A 186 12.38 -8.39 0.64
CA LYS A 186 12.36 -9.73 1.25
C LYS A 186 13.22 -9.87 2.49
N GLU A 187 14.26 -9.06 2.65
CA GLU A 187 15.26 -9.20 3.72
C GLU A 187 15.36 -7.96 4.62
N SER A 188 14.47 -6.99 4.42
CA SER A 188 14.47 -5.72 5.14
C SER A 188 13.34 -5.68 6.19
N GLY A 189 13.01 -4.49 6.68
CA GLY A 189 11.87 -4.30 7.58
C GLY A 189 12.11 -4.87 8.98
N LEU A 190 11.03 -5.33 9.61
CA LEU A 190 11.05 -6.02 10.90
C LEU A 190 12.02 -7.20 10.87
N LEU A 191 12.02 -7.99 9.78
CA LEU A 191 12.92 -9.12 9.61
C LEU A 191 14.39 -8.67 9.59
N GLY A 192 14.75 -7.71 8.74
CA GLY A 192 16.13 -7.26 8.60
C GLY A 192 16.72 -6.65 9.87
N ILE A 193 15.96 -5.78 10.54
CA ILE A 193 16.43 -5.13 11.78
C ILE A 193 16.52 -6.13 12.92
N SER A 194 15.48 -6.95 13.12
CA SER A 194 15.49 -7.93 14.22
C SER A 194 16.51 -9.05 14.00
N GLY A 195 16.73 -9.45 12.74
CA GLY A 195 17.46 -10.67 12.40
C GLY A 195 16.75 -11.94 12.84
N LEU A 196 15.45 -11.85 13.15
CA LEU A 196 14.70 -12.92 13.81
C LEU A 196 13.44 -13.31 13.01
N SER A 197 12.51 -12.36 12.82
CA SER A 197 11.22 -12.64 12.18
C SER A 197 10.59 -11.38 11.61
N SER A 198 9.72 -11.55 10.61
CA SER A 198 8.80 -10.51 10.13
C SER A 198 7.49 -10.46 10.92
N ASP A 199 7.23 -11.45 11.80
CA ASP A 199 6.02 -11.54 12.60
C ASP A 199 6.15 -10.75 13.91
N LEU A 200 5.30 -9.73 14.07
CA LEU A 200 5.34 -8.84 15.23
C LEU A 200 5.14 -9.59 16.56
N ARG A 201 4.34 -10.67 16.59
CA ARG A 201 4.08 -11.45 17.82
C ARG A 201 5.35 -12.13 18.32
N ILE A 202 6.17 -12.63 17.39
CA ILE A 202 7.48 -13.23 17.72
C ILE A 202 8.42 -12.15 18.25
N LEU A 203 8.43 -10.97 17.62
CA LEU A 203 9.31 -9.87 18.04
C LEU A 203 8.91 -9.27 19.39
N GLU A 204 7.62 -9.17 19.69
CA GLU A 204 7.13 -8.70 20.98
C GLU A 204 7.55 -9.65 22.10
N LYS A 205 7.35 -10.96 21.91
CA LYS A 205 7.84 -11.97 22.86
C LYS A 205 9.36 -11.88 23.05
N ALA A 206 10.12 -11.79 21.95
CA ALA A 206 11.57 -11.68 22.00
C ALA A 206 12.03 -10.40 22.73
N TRP A 207 11.34 -9.27 22.54
CA TRP A 207 11.60 -8.05 23.32
C TRP A 207 11.36 -8.29 24.82
N HIS A 208 10.23 -8.90 25.21
CA HIS A 208 9.96 -9.21 26.62
C HIS A 208 11.02 -10.14 27.25
N GLU A 209 11.65 -11.00 26.43
CA GLU A 209 12.76 -11.88 26.82
C GLU A 209 14.15 -11.18 26.78
N GLY A 210 14.21 -9.89 26.46
CA GLY A 210 15.44 -9.10 26.46
C GLY A 210 16.17 -8.98 25.12
N HIS A 211 15.56 -9.36 24.00
CA HIS A 211 16.18 -9.29 22.67
C HIS A 211 16.24 -7.85 22.13
N GLU A 212 17.40 -7.19 22.31
CA GLU A 212 17.69 -5.81 21.91
C GLU A 212 17.25 -5.45 20.48
N ARG A 213 17.63 -6.26 19.47
CA ARG A 213 17.30 -5.97 18.07
C ARG A 213 15.79 -6.12 17.76
N ALA A 214 15.05 -6.89 18.54
CA ALA A 214 13.60 -7.03 18.35
C ALA A 214 12.88 -5.78 18.88
N ARG A 215 13.30 -5.29 20.05
CA ARG A 215 12.89 -3.98 20.58
C ARG A 215 13.19 -2.87 19.59
N LEU A 216 14.39 -2.83 19.02
CA LEU A 216 14.78 -1.79 18.04
C LEU A 216 13.93 -1.86 16.77
N ALA A 217 13.67 -3.06 16.24
CA ALA A 217 12.79 -3.26 15.09
C ALA A 217 11.38 -2.70 15.35
N ILE A 218 10.77 -3.06 16.48
CA ILE A 218 9.44 -2.58 16.87
C ILE A 218 9.43 -1.06 17.08
N LYS A 219 10.43 -0.50 17.78
CA LYS A 219 10.51 0.95 18.00
C LYS A 219 10.71 1.73 16.70
N THR A 220 11.48 1.19 15.75
CA THR A 220 11.67 1.79 14.42
C THR A 220 10.37 1.77 13.61
N PHE A 221 9.63 0.65 13.68
CA PHE A 221 8.31 0.51 13.06
C PHE A 221 7.32 1.54 13.61
N VAL A 222 7.17 1.62 14.94
CA VAL A 222 6.28 2.58 15.61
C VAL A 222 6.68 4.03 15.30
N HIS A 223 7.97 4.35 15.32
CA HIS A 223 8.45 5.70 14.98
C HIS A 223 8.03 6.11 13.56
N ARG A 224 8.19 5.21 12.58
CA ARG A 224 7.80 5.47 11.19
C ARG A 224 6.29 5.59 11.03
N ILE A 225 5.50 4.76 11.74
CA ILE A 225 4.03 4.89 11.77
C ILE A 225 3.63 6.26 12.28
N ALA A 226 4.14 6.67 13.45
CA ALA A 226 3.79 7.95 14.05
C ALA A 226 4.16 9.13 13.14
N ARG A 227 5.34 9.10 12.53
CA ARG A 227 5.79 10.12 11.58
C ARG A 227 4.88 10.23 10.36
N HIS A 228 4.50 9.09 9.78
CA HIS A 228 3.60 9.07 8.63
C HIS A 228 2.18 9.51 8.99
N ILE A 229 1.62 9.09 10.12
CA ILE A 229 0.31 9.58 10.59
C ILE A 229 0.32 11.11 10.70
N ALA A 230 1.34 11.68 11.35
CA ALA A 230 1.46 13.12 11.52
C ALA A 230 1.62 13.85 10.17
N GLY A 231 2.45 13.32 9.27
CA GLY A 231 2.64 13.89 7.93
C GLY A 231 1.35 13.89 7.10
N HIS A 232 0.63 12.77 7.09
CA HIS A 232 -0.63 12.62 6.34
C HIS A 232 -1.75 13.50 6.91
N ALA A 233 -1.73 13.80 8.21
CA ALA A 233 -2.68 14.73 8.83
C ALA A 233 -2.56 16.16 8.28
N ALA A 234 -1.40 16.56 7.73
CA ALA A 234 -1.22 17.87 7.10
C ALA A 234 -2.09 18.06 5.85
N SER A 235 -2.56 16.97 5.23
CA SER A 235 -3.46 17.00 4.07
C SER A 235 -4.94 17.19 4.45
N LEU A 236 -5.25 17.21 5.75
CA LEU A 236 -6.59 17.37 6.31
C LEU A 236 -6.84 18.82 6.78
N HIS A 237 -8.09 19.28 6.67
CA HIS A 237 -8.50 20.57 7.24
C HIS A 237 -8.74 20.49 8.76
N ARG A 238 -9.01 19.28 9.26
CA ARG A 238 -9.24 18.92 10.66
C ARG A 238 -8.95 17.43 10.83
N LEU A 239 -8.48 17.00 11.98
CA LEU A 239 -8.26 15.59 12.30
C LEU A 239 -9.33 15.13 13.30
N ASP A 240 -10.30 14.36 12.83
CA ASP A 240 -11.42 13.85 13.64
C ASP A 240 -11.13 12.46 14.22
N GLY A 241 -10.31 11.65 13.54
CA GLY A 241 -10.01 10.28 14.01
C GLY A 241 -8.79 9.64 13.35
N ILE A 242 -8.14 8.76 14.12
CA ILE A 242 -7.07 7.86 13.64
C ILE A 242 -7.58 6.43 13.81
N ILE A 243 -7.66 5.69 12.71
CA ILE A 243 -8.26 4.35 12.66
C ILE A 243 -7.17 3.33 12.39
N PHE A 244 -7.00 2.37 13.28
CA PHE A 244 -6.13 1.21 13.07
C PHE A 244 -6.92 0.04 12.49
N THR A 245 -6.34 -0.64 11.50
CA THR A 245 -6.93 -1.81 10.84
C THR A 245 -5.82 -2.74 10.35
N GLY A 246 -6.19 -3.92 9.83
CA GLY A 246 -5.23 -4.91 9.37
C GLY A 246 -4.77 -5.80 10.52
N GLY A 247 -4.07 -6.89 10.18
CA GLY A 247 -3.74 -7.93 11.16
C GLY A 247 -2.96 -7.46 12.39
N ILE A 248 -2.12 -6.42 12.25
CA ILE A 248 -1.39 -5.79 13.36
C ILE A 248 -2.25 -4.70 14.02
N GLY A 249 -3.03 -3.94 13.25
CA GLY A 249 -3.82 -2.82 13.76
C GLY A 249 -5.06 -3.24 14.56
N GLU A 250 -5.60 -4.44 14.30
CA GLU A 250 -6.79 -4.98 14.97
C GLU A 250 -6.46 -5.88 16.17
N ILE A 251 -5.27 -6.48 16.16
CA ILE A 251 -4.84 -7.45 17.17
C ILE A 251 -3.51 -6.95 17.74
N GLN A 252 -3.56 -6.35 18.93
CA GLN A 252 -2.39 -6.21 19.78
C GLN A 252 -2.59 -7.03 21.05
N TYR A 253 -1.59 -7.87 21.36
CA TYR A 253 -1.44 -8.56 22.64
C TYR A 253 -0.62 -7.70 23.60
#